data_AF-A0A8S1N629-F1
#
_entry.id   AF-A0A8S1N629-F1
#
_cell.length_a   1.000
_cell.length_b   1.000
_cell.length_c   1.000
_cell.angle_alpha   90.00
_cell.angle_beta   90.00
_cell.angle_gamma   90.00
#
_symmetry.space_group_name_H-M   'P 1'
#
loop_
_entity.id
_entity.type
_entity.pdbx_description
1 polymer ?
#
loop_
_entity_poly.entity_id
_entity_poly.type
_entity_poly.pdbx_seq_one_letter_code
_entity_poly.pdbx_strand_id
1 'polypeptide(L)'
;MQFCEFKEFTYILANFDKISNLNQKFIFKNSIFEQNIYLLSTKLIFQNKWNHQSSNLIIQQLSLLNNHISQVSNDLNLNSLDTQLLYIYTDNLNIEGLVIERGYGFIEVCITNAQNLILINSKITQGEQFQFKGLHQYFDWQLSKVKSNYYLTSLFFLSILNIEIDGLIIIQSQSYNYPLLYYRSQDKEKKQRFERIQISNLFIDQNMLLITKLQQVAAIISIESTQETLIKFENCKFYGNILHEYLQDTLLTSALLLNINSYLGTVVINNSIFNNNLVLNSTQYNLYQKSKFKNVSQFILIQQHFRLLTYQIANLMGKKSKIRNSIY
;
A
#
# COMPACT_ATOMS: atom_id res chain seq x y z
N MET A 1 3.40 -0.28 -35.88
CA MET A 1 2.36 -0.28 -34.82
C MET A 1 2.22 1.15 -34.34
N GLN A 2 1.09 1.79 -34.62
CA GLN A 2 0.77 3.11 -34.08
C GLN A 2 0.39 2.91 -32.61
N PHE A 3 1.17 3.47 -31.69
CA PHE A 3 0.76 3.63 -30.31
C PHE A 3 -0.39 4.64 -30.30
N CYS A 4 -1.58 4.21 -29.89
CA CYS A 4 -2.64 5.16 -29.56
C CYS A 4 -2.18 5.96 -28.35
N GLU A 5 -1.64 7.16 -28.58
CA GLU A 5 -1.55 8.18 -27.55
C GLU A 5 -2.96 8.66 -27.26
N PHE A 6 -3.53 8.20 -26.14
CA PHE A 6 -4.80 8.70 -25.65
C PHE A 6 -4.61 10.14 -25.18
N LYS A 7 -4.91 11.10 -26.08
CA LYS A 7 -5.20 12.48 -25.69
C LYS A 7 -6.56 12.51 -25.02
N GLU A 8 -6.56 12.78 -23.71
CA GLU A 8 -7.69 13.19 -22.87
C GLU A 8 -9.07 12.62 -23.24
N PHE A 9 -9.47 11.49 -22.65
CA PHE A 9 -10.89 11.21 -22.41
C PHE A 9 -11.08 10.39 -21.12
N THR A 10 -11.68 11.03 -20.13
CA THR A 10 -12.26 10.44 -18.92
C THR A 10 -13.48 9.60 -19.29
N TYR A 11 -13.52 8.31 -18.91
CA TYR A 11 -14.73 7.49 -18.91
C TYR A 11 -15.05 7.16 -17.44
N ILE A 12 -15.85 7.89 -16.66
CA ILE A 12 -17.21 8.41 -16.88
C ILE A 12 -17.27 9.82 -16.31
N LEU A 13 -17.36 10.86 -17.16
CA LEU A 13 -17.92 12.15 -16.75
C LEU A 13 -19.44 12.03 -16.82
N ALA A 14 -20.05 11.59 -15.73
CA ALA A 14 -21.45 11.87 -15.51
C ALA A 14 -21.56 13.32 -15.03
N ASN A 15 -21.34 14.27 -15.95
CA ASN A 15 -21.46 15.69 -15.65
C ASN A 15 -22.96 16.04 -15.55
N PHE A 16 -23.56 15.71 -14.41
CA PHE A 16 -24.95 16.02 -14.11
C PHE A 16 -25.05 17.41 -13.48
N ASP A 17 -24.74 18.46 -14.26
CA ASP A 17 -24.86 19.86 -13.82
C ASP A 17 -26.30 20.28 -13.45
N LYS A 18 -27.29 19.40 -13.58
CA LYS A 18 -28.72 19.71 -13.38
C LYS A 18 -29.56 18.60 -12.73
N ILE A 19 -29.00 17.78 -11.84
CA ILE A 19 -29.84 16.87 -11.02
C ILE A 19 -29.76 17.28 -9.55
N SER A 20 -30.34 18.43 -9.22
CA SER A 20 -30.67 18.75 -7.84
C SER A 20 -31.83 17.85 -7.39
N ASN A 21 -31.56 16.99 -6.40
CA ASN A 21 -32.52 16.37 -5.46
C ASN A 21 -32.74 14.85 -5.47
N LEU A 22 -31.84 13.99 -5.96
CA LEU A 22 -31.97 12.54 -5.71
C LEU A 22 -30.64 11.84 -5.39
N ASN A 23 -30.72 10.85 -4.49
CA ASN A 23 -29.65 9.92 -4.13
C ASN A 23 -29.06 9.29 -5.39
N GLN A 24 -27.81 9.60 -5.72
CA GLN A 24 -27.17 9.00 -6.88
C GLN A 24 -26.65 7.61 -6.55
N LYS A 25 -26.95 6.65 -7.42
CA LYS A 25 -26.42 5.28 -7.37
C LYS A 25 -25.64 4.98 -8.64
N PHE A 26 -24.33 4.83 -8.52
CA PHE A 26 -23.45 4.40 -9.60
C PHE A 26 -23.15 2.91 -9.45
N ILE A 27 -23.14 2.18 -10.56
CA ILE A 27 -22.85 0.75 -10.57
C ILE A 27 -21.87 0.45 -11.70
N PHE A 28 -20.68 -0.05 -11.35
CA PHE A 28 -19.72 -0.62 -12.29
C PHE A 28 -19.75 -2.14 -12.14
N LYS A 29 -19.89 -2.85 -13.26
CA LYS A 29 -19.88 -4.32 -13.27
C LYS A 29 -18.92 -4.83 -14.32
N ASN A 30 -18.20 -5.91 -13.99
CA ASN A 30 -17.45 -6.76 -14.92
C ASN A 30 -16.56 -5.92 -15.85
N SER A 31 -15.78 -5.02 -15.25
CA SER A 31 -14.96 -4.06 -15.99
C SER A 31 -13.50 -4.48 -15.91
N ILE A 32 -12.80 -4.48 -17.04
CA ILE A 32 -11.38 -4.84 -17.12
C ILE A 32 -10.63 -3.70 -17.82
N PHE A 33 -9.58 -3.23 -17.18
CA PHE A 33 -8.67 -2.22 -17.72
C PHE A 33 -7.27 -2.79 -17.69
N GLU A 34 -6.75 -3.13 -18.86
CA GLU A 34 -5.52 -3.88 -18.99
C GLU A 34 -4.49 -3.15 -19.85
N GLN A 35 -3.24 -3.12 -19.39
CA GLN A 35 -2.06 -2.67 -20.15
C GLN A 35 -2.15 -1.23 -20.71
N ASN A 36 -3.02 -0.40 -20.15
CA ASN A 36 -3.13 0.98 -20.60
C ASN A 36 -1.93 1.80 -20.12
N ILE A 37 -1.49 2.72 -20.97
CA ILE A 37 -0.42 3.66 -20.71
C ILE A 37 -1.05 5.03 -20.54
N TYR A 38 -0.84 5.69 -19.39
CA TYR A 38 -1.43 7.00 -19.15
C TYR A 38 -0.38 8.09 -18.99
N LEU A 39 -0.82 9.33 -19.25
CA LEU A 39 -0.11 10.52 -18.82
C LEU A 39 -0.35 10.75 -17.32
N LEU A 40 0.59 11.41 -16.65
CA LEU A 40 0.63 11.56 -15.19
C LEU A 40 -0.65 12.14 -14.56
N SER A 41 -1.37 13.01 -15.29
CA SER A 41 -2.62 13.65 -14.85
C SER A 41 -3.89 12.85 -15.16
N THR A 42 -3.79 11.76 -15.92
CA THR A 42 -4.97 11.05 -16.43
C THR A 42 -5.54 10.12 -15.37
N LYS A 43 -6.85 10.21 -15.14
CA LYS A 43 -7.59 9.35 -14.22
C LYS A 43 -8.53 8.47 -15.03
N LEU A 44 -8.52 7.18 -14.74
CA LEU A 44 -9.42 6.22 -15.37
C LEU A 44 -10.85 6.42 -14.88
N ILE A 45 -11.04 6.52 -13.56
CA ILE A 45 -12.32 6.88 -12.96
C ILE A 45 -12.12 8.13 -12.11
N PHE A 46 -12.96 9.14 -12.33
CA PHE A 46 -13.03 10.33 -11.50
C PHE A 46 -14.47 10.57 -11.08
N GLN A 47 -14.79 10.26 -9.83
CA GLN A 47 -16.08 10.56 -9.22
C GLN A 47 -15.89 11.63 -8.15
N ASN A 48 -16.57 12.77 -8.33
CA ASN A 48 -16.65 13.82 -7.32
C ASN A 48 -18.10 13.94 -6.82
N LYS A 49 -18.31 14.38 -5.57
CA LYS A 49 -19.65 14.66 -5.04
C LYS A 49 -20.04 16.09 -5.40
N TRP A 50 -21.15 16.26 -6.11
CA TRP A 50 -21.66 17.56 -6.52
C TRP A 50 -22.99 17.82 -5.80
N ASN A 51 -22.99 18.63 -4.74
CA ASN A 51 -24.21 19.14 -4.06
C ASN A 51 -25.31 18.10 -3.67
N HIS A 52 -25.04 16.80 -3.70
CA HIS A 52 -26.01 15.76 -3.35
C HIS A 52 -26.05 15.51 -1.84
N GLN A 53 -27.24 15.21 -1.32
CA GLN A 53 -27.42 14.85 0.10
C GLN A 53 -26.77 13.49 0.42
N SER A 54 -26.87 12.51 -0.49
CA SER A 54 -26.18 11.22 -0.37
C SER A 54 -25.75 10.68 -1.74
N SER A 55 -24.65 9.94 -1.75
CA SER A 55 -24.06 9.30 -2.93
C SER A 55 -23.65 7.85 -2.62
N ASN A 56 -24.05 6.93 -3.50
CA ASN A 56 -23.79 5.50 -3.37
C ASN A 56 -23.06 5.01 -4.62
N LEU A 57 -21.94 4.33 -4.46
CA LEU A 57 -21.20 3.68 -5.54
C LEU A 57 -21.08 2.18 -5.24
N ILE A 58 -21.38 1.37 -6.25
CA ILE A 58 -21.20 -0.08 -6.23
C ILE A 58 -20.23 -0.45 -7.35
N ILE A 59 -19.16 -1.17 -7.02
CA ILE A 59 -18.23 -1.77 -7.96
C ILE A 59 -18.31 -3.28 -7.76
N GLN A 60 -18.63 -4.01 -8.82
CA GLN A 60 -18.64 -5.47 -8.84
C GLN A 60 -17.68 -5.94 -9.93
N GLN A 61 -16.69 -6.76 -9.56
CA GLN A 61 -15.74 -7.38 -10.49
C GLN A 61 -15.02 -6.35 -11.36
N LEU A 62 -14.13 -5.58 -10.75
CA LEU A 62 -13.26 -4.63 -11.45
C LEU A 62 -11.84 -5.18 -11.48
N SER A 63 -11.25 -5.28 -12.66
CA SER A 63 -9.85 -5.70 -12.84
C SER A 63 -9.01 -4.55 -13.41
N LEU A 64 -7.96 -4.17 -12.68
CA LEU A 64 -6.95 -3.19 -13.07
C LEU A 64 -5.64 -3.95 -13.28
N LEU A 65 -5.32 -4.24 -14.53
CA LEU A 65 -4.21 -5.11 -14.89
C LEU A 65 -3.12 -4.30 -15.58
N ASN A 66 -1.92 -4.27 -15.01
CA ASN A 66 -0.70 -3.88 -15.72
C ASN A 66 -0.71 -2.44 -16.31
N ASN A 67 -1.52 -1.58 -15.71
CA ASN A 67 -1.65 -0.16 -16.03
C ASN A 67 -0.42 0.63 -15.54
N HIS A 68 0.15 1.53 -16.34
CA HIS A 68 1.33 2.30 -15.95
C HIS A 68 1.41 3.71 -16.56
N ILE A 69 2.21 4.61 -15.95
CA ILE A 69 2.45 5.96 -16.48
C ILE A 69 3.55 5.93 -17.55
N SER A 70 3.37 6.66 -18.65
CA SER A 70 4.39 6.83 -19.70
C SER A 70 5.61 7.64 -19.24
N GLN A 71 5.41 8.71 -18.45
CA GLN A 71 6.44 9.58 -17.91
C GLN A 71 6.22 9.86 -16.43
N VAL A 72 7.20 9.48 -15.60
CA VAL A 72 7.08 9.60 -14.16
C VAL A 72 7.73 10.88 -13.67
N SER A 73 6.97 11.71 -12.93
CA SER A 73 7.50 12.93 -12.33
C SER A 73 8.53 12.58 -11.25
N ASN A 74 9.59 13.38 -11.14
CA ASN A 74 10.60 13.24 -10.07
C ASN A 74 10.04 13.63 -8.69
N ASP A 75 8.93 14.37 -8.65
CA ASP A 75 8.36 14.94 -7.43
C ASP A 75 7.19 14.12 -6.86
N LEU A 76 7.04 12.86 -7.28
CA LEU A 76 5.96 12.01 -6.79
C LEU A 76 6.11 11.69 -5.30
N ASN A 77 5.07 12.02 -4.55
CA ASN A 77 4.96 11.74 -3.13
C ASN A 77 3.55 11.21 -2.82
N LEU A 78 3.36 10.47 -1.72
CA LEU A 78 2.03 10.06 -1.24
C LEU A 78 1.05 11.22 -1.09
N ASN A 79 1.58 12.42 -0.86
CA ASN A 79 0.79 13.63 -0.70
C ASN A 79 0.25 14.17 -2.04
N SER A 80 0.82 13.78 -3.19
CA SER A 80 0.30 14.15 -4.50
C SER A 80 -0.77 13.14 -4.95
N LEU A 81 -2.01 13.35 -4.47
CA LEU A 81 -3.20 12.62 -4.91
C LEU A 81 -3.47 12.79 -6.42
N ASP A 82 -2.74 13.64 -7.12
CA ASP A 82 -2.91 13.86 -8.56
C ASP A 82 -2.55 12.65 -9.41
N THR A 83 -1.87 11.64 -8.85
CA THR A 83 -1.38 10.44 -9.57
C THR A 83 -2.18 9.17 -9.27
N GLN A 84 -3.47 9.32 -9.09
CA GLN A 84 -4.38 8.20 -8.85
C GLN A 84 -5.04 7.72 -10.15
N LEU A 85 -5.06 6.40 -10.37
CA LEU A 85 -5.74 5.79 -11.50
C LEU A 85 -7.25 5.85 -11.31
N LEU A 86 -7.76 5.47 -10.13
CA LEU A 86 -9.14 5.68 -9.72
C LEU A 86 -9.21 6.70 -8.60
N TYR A 87 -10.04 7.73 -8.77
CA TYR A 87 -10.45 8.66 -7.72
C TYR A 87 -11.93 8.56 -7.44
N ILE A 88 -12.26 8.27 -6.19
CA ILE A 88 -13.64 8.10 -5.76
C ILE A 88 -13.90 9.00 -4.55
N TYR A 89 -14.83 9.93 -4.73
CA TYR A 89 -15.42 10.71 -3.65
C TYR A 89 -16.92 10.38 -3.60
N THR A 90 -17.37 9.71 -2.55
CA THR A 90 -18.75 9.22 -2.37
C THR A 90 -19.06 9.03 -0.89
N ASP A 91 -20.32 9.00 -0.48
CA ASP A 91 -20.69 8.77 0.93
C ASP A 91 -20.66 7.28 1.28
N ASN A 92 -21.23 6.43 0.44
CA ASN A 92 -21.23 4.98 0.62
C ASN A 92 -20.61 4.30 -0.60
N LEU A 93 -19.73 3.32 -0.33
CA LEU A 93 -19.02 2.56 -1.35
C LEU A 93 -19.04 1.08 -0.99
N ASN A 94 -19.50 0.26 -1.93
CA ASN A 94 -19.36 -1.19 -1.87
C ASN A 94 -18.53 -1.66 -3.07
N ILE A 95 -17.42 -2.33 -2.81
CA ILE A 95 -16.54 -2.93 -3.81
C ILE A 95 -16.48 -4.43 -3.55
N GLU A 96 -16.89 -5.22 -4.53
CA GLU A 96 -16.82 -6.68 -4.49
C GLU A 96 -15.99 -7.17 -5.68
N GLY A 97 -14.94 -7.95 -5.42
CA GLY A 97 -14.14 -8.53 -6.50
C GLY A 97 -13.21 -7.54 -7.21
N LEU A 98 -12.52 -6.65 -6.49
CA LEU A 98 -11.48 -5.80 -7.07
C LEU A 98 -10.19 -6.60 -7.24
N VAL A 99 -9.67 -6.64 -8.47
CA VAL A 99 -8.38 -7.26 -8.80
C VAL A 99 -7.43 -6.18 -9.28
N ILE A 100 -6.29 -6.04 -8.61
CA ILE A 100 -5.19 -5.14 -8.99
C ILE A 100 -3.98 -6.01 -9.30
N GLU A 101 -3.60 -6.08 -10.57
CA GLU A 101 -2.29 -6.57 -10.99
C GLU A 101 -1.44 -5.34 -11.33
N ARG A 102 -0.48 -5.05 -10.45
CA ARG A 102 0.18 -3.75 -10.39
C ARG A 102 1.14 -3.55 -11.56
N GLY A 103 1.07 -2.37 -12.16
CA GLY A 103 2.14 -1.78 -12.96
C GLY A 103 3.04 -0.86 -12.13
N TYR A 104 3.37 0.31 -12.66
CA TYR A 104 4.10 1.36 -11.95
C TYR A 104 3.54 2.76 -12.28
N GLY A 105 3.74 3.71 -11.37
CA GLY A 105 3.57 5.14 -11.56
C GLY A 105 2.37 5.74 -10.82
N PHE A 106 1.35 4.94 -10.48
CA PHE A 106 0.11 5.45 -9.88
C PHE A 106 -0.14 4.93 -8.48
N ILE A 107 -0.95 5.68 -7.74
CA ILE A 107 -1.86 5.12 -6.74
C ILE A 107 -3.03 4.47 -7.50
N GLU A 108 -3.25 3.17 -7.35
CA GLU A 108 -4.21 2.45 -8.18
C GLU A 108 -5.66 2.83 -7.85
N VAL A 109 -6.01 2.89 -6.56
CA VAL A 109 -7.35 3.33 -6.12
C VAL A 109 -7.24 4.27 -4.93
N CYS A 110 -7.80 5.46 -5.08
CA CYS A 110 -7.92 6.47 -4.04
C CYS A 110 -9.40 6.73 -3.73
N ILE A 111 -9.80 6.50 -2.48
CA ILE A 111 -11.14 6.77 -1.97
C ILE A 111 -11.06 7.83 -0.89
N THR A 112 -11.91 8.85 -1.00
CA THR A 112 -11.85 10.03 -0.13
C THR A 112 -13.23 10.38 0.43
N ASN A 113 -13.25 10.81 1.69
CA ASN A 113 -14.42 11.40 2.38
C ASN A 113 -15.69 10.53 2.37
N ALA A 114 -15.54 9.21 2.48
CA ALA A 114 -16.68 8.30 2.60
C ALA A 114 -17.15 8.15 4.05
N GLN A 115 -18.45 7.95 4.24
CA GLN A 115 -19.01 7.52 5.52
C GLN A 115 -18.79 6.02 5.70
N ASN A 116 -19.09 5.23 4.67
CA ASN A 116 -19.00 3.77 4.72
C ASN A 116 -18.27 3.24 3.48
N LEU A 117 -17.28 2.39 3.70
CA LEU A 117 -16.58 1.61 2.68
C LEU A 117 -16.66 0.12 3.06
N ILE A 118 -17.17 -0.68 2.13
CA ILE A 118 -17.14 -2.14 2.19
C ILE A 118 -16.30 -2.64 1.01
N LEU A 119 -15.27 -3.43 1.28
CA LEU A 119 -14.39 -4.06 0.30
C LEU A 119 -14.37 -5.57 0.54
N ILE A 120 -14.90 -6.34 -0.40
CA ILE A 120 -15.07 -7.79 -0.26
C ILE A 120 -14.30 -8.52 -1.37
N ASN A 121 -13.62 -9.61 -1.03
CA ASN A 121 -13.01 -10.57 -1.96
C ASN A 121 -12.11 -9.90 -3.01
N SER A 122 -11.14 -9.10 -2.56
CA SER A 122 -10.26 -8.34 -3.45
C SER A 122 -8.84 -8.92 -3.47
N LYS A 123 -8.10 -8.68 -4.55
CA LYS A 123 -6.76 -9.25 -4.77
C LYS A 123 -5.78 -8.20 -5.28
N ILE A 124 -4.57 -8.16 -4.72
CA ILE A 124 -3.47 -7.31 -5.15
C ILE A 124 -2.24 -8.18 -5.43
N THR A 125 -1.66 -8.06 -6.63
CA THR A 125 -0.44 -8.77 -7.07
C THR A 125 0.47 -7.86 -7.89
N GLN A 126 1.76 -8.19 -8.00
CA GLN A 126 2.65 -7.50 -8.94
C GLN A 126 2.58 -8.18 -10.32
N GLY A 127 2.36 -7.39 -11.39
CA GLY A 127 2.47 -7.91 -12.75
C GLY A 127 3.89 -8.37 -13.07
N GLU A 128 4.04 -9.53 -13.71
CA GLU A 128 5.34 -10.20 -13.89
C GLU A 128 6.37 -9.32 -14.60
N GLN A 129 5.95 -8.61 -15.66
CA GLN A 129 6.80 -7.69 -16.41
C GLN A 129 7.24 -6.46 -15.61
N PHE A 130 6.55 -6.16 -14.50
CA PHE A 130 6.82 -5.03 -13.61
C PHE A 130 7.40 -5.48 -12.26
N GLN A 131 7.79 -6.75 -12.11
CA GLN A 131 8.54 -7.19 -10.95
C GLN A 131 9.97 -6.62 -10.98
N PHE A 132 10.54 -6.42 -9.80
CA PHE A 132 11.94 -6.04 -9.64
C PHE A 132 12.83 -7.12 -10.22
N LYS A 133 13.44 -6.81 -11.37
CA LYS A 133 14.54 -7.59 -11.90
C LYS A 133 15.82 -7.12 -11.21
N GLY A 134 16.46 -7.99 -10.43
CA GLY A 134 17.82 -7.71 -9.93
C GLY A 134 17.96 -7.38 -8.45
N LEU A 135 17.13 -7.95 -7.57
CA LEU A 135 17.60 -8.21 -6.22
C LEU A 135 18.51 -9.45 -6.28
N HIS A 136 19.77 -9.25 -6.68
CA HIS A 136 20.78 -10.26 -6.42
C HIS A 136 20.75 -10.54 -4.91
N GLN A 137 20.49 -11.79 -4.55
CA GLN A 137 20.57 -12.30 -3.18
C GLN A 137 21.98 -12.12 -2.56
N TYR A 138 22.93 -11.63 -3.35
CA TYR A 138 24.32 -11.36 -2.99
C TYR A 138 24.74 -9.99 -3.55
N PHE A 139 24.85 -9.00 -2.66
CA PHE A 139 25.87 -7.95 -2.67
C PHE A 139 26.49 -7.56 -4.03
N ASP A 140 25.84 -6.66 -4.77
CA ASP A 140 26.58 -5.71 -5.63
C ASP A 140 25.85 -4.37 -5.71
N TRP A 141 26.36 -3.40 -4.95
CA TRP A 141 25.68 -2.15 -4.59
C TRP A 141 25.85 -1.01 -5.58
N GLN A 142 26.56 -1.18 -6.70
CA GLN A 142 27.05 0.01 -7.38
C GLN A 142 26.21 0.60 -8.51
N LEU A 143 25.50 -0.15 -9.36
CA LEU A 143 25.01 0.47 -10.61
C LEU A 143 23.72 -0.13 -11.20
N SER A 144 22.64 -0.17 -10.42
CA SER A 144 21.31 -0.15 -11.02
C SER A 144 20.39 0.70 -10.16
N LYS A 145 20.20 1.96 -10.57
CA LYS A 145 19.10 2.81 -10.10
C LYS A 145 17.81 2.09 -10.47
N VAL A 146 17.34 1.18 -9.61
CA VAL A 146 15.97 0.69 -9.70
C VAL A 146 15.12 1.95 -9.63
N LYS A 147 14.28 2.13 -10.64
CA LYS A 147 13.31 3.21 -10.77
C LYS A 147 12.23 3.01 -9.69
N SER A 148 12.65 3.17 -8.44
CA SER A 148 12.04 2.58 -7.24
C SER A 148 10.84 3.37 -6.75
N ASN A 149 10.86 4.70 -6.89
CA ASN A 149 9.80 5.58 -6.36
C ASN A 149 8.48 5.51 -7.14
N TYR A 150 8.32 4.51 -8.01
CA TYR A 150 7.19 4.41 -8.93
C TYR A 150 6.22 3.30 -8.54
N TYR A 151 6.51 2.49 -7.54
CA TYR A 151 5.56 1.49 -7.03
C TYR A 151 4.79 2.09 -5.85
N LEU A 152 3.83 2.98 -6.14
CA LEU A 152 3.03 3.68 -5.14
C LEU A 152 1.93 2.78 -4.54
N THR A 153 1.11 3.34 -3.65
CA THR A 153 0.07 2.62 -2.90
C THR A 153 -1.10 2.13 -3.75
N SER A 154 -1.45 0.85 -3.63
CA SER A 154 -2.59 0.27 -4.35
C SER A 154 -3.95 0.73 -3.84
N LEU A 155 -4.14 0.74 -2.52
CA LEU A 155 -5.39 1.19 -1.90
C LEU A 155 -5.11 2.34 -0.94
N PHE A 156 -5.54 3.54 -1.31
CA PHE A 156 -5.39 4.75 -0.51
C PHE A 156 -6.76 5.22 -0.02
N PHE A 157 -6.93 5.29 1.31
CA PHE A 157 -8.17 5.71 1.97
C PHE A 157 -7.93 6.99 2.76
N LEU A 158 -8.67 8.04 2.42
CA LEU A 158 -8.60 9.34 3.09
C LEU A 158 -9.92 9.65 3.79
N SER A 159 -9.87 9.81 5.11
CA SER A 159 -10.97 10.36 5.91
C SER A 159 -12.27 9.58 5.76
N ILE A 160 -12.18 8.27 5.92
CA ILE A 160 -13.34 7.37 5.91
C ILE A 160 -13.70 6.99 7.34
N LEU A 161 -14.99 7.08 7.69
CA LEU A 161 -15.47 6.82 9.05
C LEU A 161 -15.58 5.33 9.37
N ASN A 162 -16.26 4.56 8.52
CA ASN A 162 -16.43 3.12 8.70
C ASN A 162 -15.83 2.38 7.51
N ILE A 163 -14.79 1.58 7.77
CA ILE A 163 -14.16 0.71 6.79
C ILE A 163 -14.37 -0.74 7.22
N GLU A 164 -14.87 -1.55 6.29
CA GLU A 164 -14.93 -3.00 6.38
C GLU A 164 -14.21 -3.61 5.18
N ILE A 165 -13.15 -4.37 5.44
CA ILE A 165 -12.40 -5.12 4.44
C ILE A 165 -12.48 -6.60 4.81
N ASP A 166 -13.05 -7.42 3.95
CA ASP A 166 -13.17 -8.85 4.16
C ASP A 166 -12.61 -9.64 2.97
N GLY A 167 -11.75 -10.62 3.25
CA GLY A 167 -11.19 -11.50 2.22
C GLY A 167 -10.24 -10.80 1.25
N LEU A 168 -9.45 -9.82 1.71
CA LEU A 168 -8.39 -9.21 0.90
C LEU A 168 -7.17 -10.14 0.80
N ILE A 169 -6.67 -10.35 -0.42
CA ILE A 169 -5.47 -11.13 -0.71
C ILE A 169 -4.40 -10.20 -1.28
N ILE A 170 -3.22 -10.14 -0.66
CA ILE A 170 -2.05 -9.40 -1.17
C ILE A 170 -0.90 -10.39 -1.31
N ILE A 171 -0.55 -10.77 -2.53
CA ILE A 171 0.48 -11.79 -2.78
C ILE A 171 1.52 -11.30 -3.77
N GLN A 172 2.79 -11.65 -3.51
CA GLN A 172 3.91 -11.36 -4.42
C GLN A 172 3.97 -9.89 -4.88
N SER A 173 3.45 -8.97 -4.07
CA SER A 173 3.44 -7.55 -4.35
C SER A 173 4.74 -6.91 -3.86
N GLN A 174 5.21 -5.90 -4.59
CA GLN A 174 6.52 -5.32 -4.35
C GLN A 174 6.41 -3.81 -4.21
N SER A 175 6.89 -3.25 -3.10
CA SER A 175 6.81 -1.80 -2.89
C SER A 175 8.13 -1.22 -2.42
N TYR A 176 8.37 0.04 -2.79
CA TYR A 176 9.50 0.84 -2.34
C TYR A 176 8.97 2.03 -1.57
N ASN A 177 9.31 2.17 -0.29
CA ASN A 177 8.94 3.30 0.57
C ASN A 177 7.43 3.50 0.84
N TYR A 178 6.56 3.03 -0.04
CA TYR A 178 5.13 3.23 0.04
C TYR A 178 4.41 2.01 0.63
N PRO A 179 3.35 2.22 1.41
CA PRO A 179 2.49 1.12 1.80
C PRO A 179 1.63 0.60 0.65
N LEU A 180 1.25 -0.69 0.68
CA LEU A 180 0.32 -1.27 -0.30
C LEU A 180 -1.12 -0.87 0.00
N LEU A 181 -1.48 -0.81 1.28
CA LEU A 181 -2.74 -0.26 1.78
C LEU A 181 -2.44 0.86 2.76
N TYR A 182 -3.00 2.04 2.51
CA TYR A 182 -2.82 3.20 3.38
C TYR A 182 -4.14 3.82 3.79
N TYR A 183 -4.31 4.03 5.08
CA TYR A 183 -5.36 4.85 5.66
C TYR A 183 -4.79 6.09 6.31
N ARG A 184 -5.43 7.23 6.06
CA ARG A 184 -5.14 8.49 6.75
C ARG A 184 -6.41 9.26 7.15
N SER A 185 -6.51 9.65 8.42
CA SER A 185 -7.54 10.59 8.90
C SER A 185 -7.28 12.02 8.39
N GLN A 186 -8.32 12.87 8.30
CA GLN A 186 -8.12 14.28 7.97
C GLN A 186 -7.67 15.10 9.18
N ASP A 187 -6.54 15.78 9.06
CA ASP A 187 -5.97 16.61 10.14
C ASP A 187 -6.74 17.93 10.38
N LYS A 188 -7.60 18.34 9.42
CA LYS A 188 -8.23 19.66 9.40
C LYS A 188 -9.67 19.70 9.95
N GLU A 189 -10.23 18.57 10.37
CA GLU A 189 -11.61 18.58 10.89
C GLU A 189 -11.67 19.16 12.32
N LYS A 190 -12.48 20.21 12.51
CA LYS A 190 -12.67 20.87 13.82
C LYS A 190 -13.44 20.03 14.84
N LYS A 191 -14.10 18.95 14.42
CA LYS A 191 -14.91 18.09 15.29
C LYS A 191 -14.26 16.72 15.36
N GLN A 192 -14.03 16.23 16.58
CA GLN A 192 -13.64 14.84 16.79
C GLN A 192 -14.75 13.92 16.27
N ARG A 193 -14.36 12.93 15.48
CA ARG A 193 -15.25 11.87 14.99
C ARG A 193 -14.72 10.52 15.43
N PHE A 194 -15.63 9.56 15.56
CA PHE A 194 -15.26 8.18 15.83
C PHE A 194 -15.09 7.42 14.51
N GLU A 195 -13.91 6.84 14.32
CA GLU A 195 -13.54 6.05 13.15
C GLU A 195 -13.51 4.55 13.51
N ARG A 196 -14.05 3.70 12.65
CA ARG A 196 -14.02 2.24 12.80
C ARG A 196 -13.40 1.63 11.56
N ILE A 197 -12.31 0.89 11.75
CA ILE A 197 -11.59 0.16 10.71
C ILE A 197 -11.60 -1.31 11.09
N GLN A 198 -12.25 -2.15 10.29
CA GLN A 198 -12.30 -3.60 10.47
C GLN A 198 -11.72 -4.30 9.25
N ILE A 199 -10.74 -5.17 9.48
CA ILE A 199 -10.08 -5.97 8.45
C ILE A 199 -10.16 -7.43 8.88
N SER A 200 -10.88 -8.25 8.12
CA SER A 200 -11.09 -9.68 8.39
C SER A 200 -10.61 -10.56 7.24
N ASN A 201 -10.20 -11.79 7.59
CA ASN A 201 -9.83 -12.84 6.63
C ASN A 201 -8.76 -12.39 5.61
N LEU A 202 -7.84 -11.52 6.05
CA LEU A 202 -6.76 -10.97 5.24
C LEU A 202 -5.66 -12.03 5.03
N PHE A 203 -5.24 -12.23 3.79
CA PHE A 203 -4.11 -13.11 3.46
C PHE A 203 -2.99 -12.34 2.75
N ILE A 204 -1.83 -12.27 3.39
CA ILE A 204 -0.64 -11.57 2.92
C ILE A 204 0.50 -12.58 2.75
N ASP A 205 0.96 -12.79 1.53
CA ASP A 205 1.95 -13.82 1.20
C ASP A 205 3.08 -13.35 0.29
N GLN A 206 4.33 -13.65 0.65
CA GLN A 206 5.52 -13.44 -0.19
C GLN A 206 5.67 -12.02 -0.77
N ASN A 207 5.19 -11.00 -0.06
CA ASN A 207 5.38 -9.62 -0.49
C ASN A 207 6.78 -9.12 -0.13
N MET A 208 7.27 -8.14 -0.88
CA MET A 208 8.58 -7.56 -0.69
C MET A 208 8.49 -6.05 -0.51
N LEU A 209 8.90 -5.56 0.66
CA LEU A 209 8.97 -4.13 0.95
C LEU A 209 10.43 -3.69 1.08
N LEU A 210 10.77 -2.63 0.37
CA LEU A 210 12.11 -2.08 0.30
C LEU A 210 12.11 -0.63 0.77
N ILE A 211 13.01 -0.26 1.68
CA ILE A 211 13.13 1.11 2.20
C ILE A 211 14.44 1.75 1.75
N THR A 212 14.32 3.01 1.32
CA THR A 212 15.43 3.90 0.98
C THR A 212 15.33 5.23 1.75
N LYS A 213 16.38 6.04 1.71
CA LYS A 213 16.60 7.26 2.55
C LYS A 213 15.47 8.30 2.56
N LEU A 214 14.54 8.30 1.61
CA LEU A 214 13.59 9.40 1.43
C LEU A 214 12.34 9.30 2.31
N GLN A 215 12.01 8.13 2.85
CA GLN A 215 10.81 7.93 3.67
C GLN A 215 11.10 7.06 4.89
N GLN A 216 10.68 7.52 6.06
CA GLN A 216 11.15 6.99 7.35
C GLN A 216 10.43 5.69 7.76
N VAL A 217 9.27 5.35 7.18
CA VAL A 217 8.52 4.15 7.51
C VAL A 217 7.79 3.63 6.27
N ALA A 218 7.98 2.35 5.92
CA ALA A 218 7.18 1.65 4.92
C ALA A 218 6.51 0.43 5.56
N ALA A 219 5.26 0.15 5.19
CA ALA A 219 4.51 -0.96 5.76
C ALA A 219 3.61 -1.66 4.74
N ILE A 220 3.23 -2.93 4.92
CA ILE A 220 2.25 -3.54 3.99
C ILE A 220 0.91 -2.82 4.16
N ILE A 221 0.51 -2.64 5.42
CA ILE A 221 -0.66 -1.85 5.82
C ILE A 221 -0.17 -0.72 6.73
N SER A 222 -0.51 0.51 6.39
CA SER A 222 -0.27 1.69 7.23
C SER A 222 -1.59 2.36 7.58
N ILE A 223 -1.78 2.70 8.86
CA ILE A 223 -2.97 3.39 9.38
C ILE A 223 -2.49 4.56 10.23
N GLU A 224 -2.81 5.77 9.78
CA GLU A 224 -2.52 7.01 10.50
C GLU A 224 -3.83 7.72 10.86
N SER A 225 -4.13 7.81 12.15
CA SER A 225 -5.30 8.54 12.64
C SER A 225 -4.97 9.48 13.80
N THR A 226 -5.52 10.69 13.71
CA THR A 226 -5.54 11.69 14.78
C THR A 226 -6.87 11.71 15.54
N GLN A 227 -7.84 10.89 15.12
CA GLN A 227 -9.20 10.82 15.67
C GLN A 227 -9.35 9.67 16.68
N GLU A 228 -10.48 9.62 17.38
CA GLU A 228 -10.84 8.43 18.17
C GLU A 228 -11.11 7.27 17.21
N THR A 229 -10.35 6.18 17.33
CA THR A 229 -10.39 5.09 16.34
C THR A 229 -10.55 3.72 17.00
N LEU A 230 -11.36 2.85 16.43
CA LEU A 230 -11.34 1.42 16.71
C LEU A 230 -10.82 0.66 15.49
N ILE A 231 -9.66 0.02 15.63
CA ILE A 231 -9.01 -0.76 14.58
C ILE A 231 -9.08 -2.24 14.98
N LYS A 232 -9.69 -3.08 14.14
CA LYS A 232 -9.82 -4.53 14.36
C LYS A 232 -9.21 -5.32 13.21
N PHE A 233 -8.35 -6.27 13.56
CA PHE A 233 -7.84 -7.30 12.66
C PHE A 233 -8.31 -8.67 13.15
N GLU A 234 -8.97 -9.45 12.29
CA GLU A 234 -9.55 -10.74 12.64
C GLU A 234 -9.21 -11.81 11.59
N ASN A 235 -8.69 -12.97 12.03
CA ASN A 235 -8.34 -14.08 11.14
C ASN A 235 -7.33 -13.70 10.03
N CYS A 236 -6.36 -12.84 10.32
CA CYS A 236 -5.38 -12.39 9.33
C CYS A 236 -4.14 -13.28 9.32
N LYS A 237 -3.58 -13.56 8.14
CA LYS A 237 -2.33 -14.33 7.99
C LYS A 237 -1.30 -13.56 7.17
N PHE A 238 -0.09 -13.42 7.74
CA PHE A 238 1.08 -12.79 7.14
C PHE A 238 2.18 -13.84 7.03
N TYR A 239 2.49 -14.29 5.81
CA TYR A 239 3.44 -15.37 5.55
C TYR A 239 4.52 -14.97 4.55
N GLY A 240 5.78 -15.36 4.80
CA GLY A 240 6.84 -15.32 3.79
C GLY A 240 7.26 -13.92 3.31
N ASN A 241 6.84 -12.83 3.97
CA ASN A 241 7.13 -11.48 3.49
C ASN A 241 8.59 -11.09 3.75
N ILE A 242 9.20 -10.35 2.83
CA ILE A 242 10.57 -9.82 2.95
C ILE A 242 10.51 -8.31 3.16
N LEU A 243 11.03 -7.85 4.29
CA LEU A 243 11.11 -6.46 4.69
C LEU A 243 12.59 -6.07 4.74
N HIS A 244 13.06 -5.24 3.81
CA HIS A 244 14.50 -4.96 3.67
C HIS A 244 14.79 -3.47 3.59
N GLU A 245 15.70 -3.03 4.47
CA GLU A 245 16.26 -1.69 4.49
C GLU A 245 17.63 -1.63 3.80
N TYR A 246 17.78 -0.75 2.81
CA TYR A 246 18.99 -0.68 1.98
C TYR A 246 20.16 0.11 2.61
N LEU A 247 19.93 0.96 3.61
CA LEU A 247 20.95 1.88 4.12
C LEU A 247 20.95 1.93 5.66
N GLN A 248 22.03 1.43 6.26
CA GLN A 248 22.29 1.44 7.72
C GLN A 248 22.82 2.80 8.20
N ASP A 249 22.11 3.90 7.95
CA ASP A 249 22.39 5.15 8.65
C ASP A 249 21.57 5.20 9.95
N THR A 250 22.12 5.78 11.01
CA THR A 250 21.67 5.72 12.42
C THR A 250 20.30 6.35 12.75
N LEU A 251 19.47 6.62 11.73
CA LEU A 251 18.12 7.14 11.89
C LEU A 251 17.13 5.97 11.98
N LEU A 252 16.06 6.16 12.76
CA LEU A 252 15.03 5.14 13.04
C LEU A 252 14.17 4.88 11.79
N THR A 253 14.70 4.17 10.80
CA THR A 253 13.98 3.66 9.63
C THR A 253 13.45 2.26 9.92
N SER A 254 12.24 1.95 9.44
CA SER A 254 11.60 0.65 9.73
C SER A 254 10.66 0.19 8.63
N ALA A 255 10.92 -1.05 8.16
CA ALA A 255 10.05 -1.80 7.27
C ALA A 255 9.14 -2.69 8.12
N LEU A 256 7.84 -2.53 7.97
CA LEU A 256 6.84 -3.12 8.87
C LEU A 256 5.83 -3.96 8.08
N LEU A 257 5.24 -4.95 8.73
CA LEU A 257 4.02 -5.58 8.20
C LEU A 257 2.83 -4.64 8.43
N LEU A 258 2.75 -4.12 9.65
CA LEU A 258 1.71 -3.20 10.10
C LEU A 258 2.36 -1.96 10.73
N ASN A 259 1.98 -0.78 10.25
CA ASN A 259 2.29 0.51 10.87
C ASN A 259 0.98 1.15 11.35
N ILE A 260 0.76 1.22 12.66
CA ILE A 260 -0.46 1.79 13.23
C ILE A 260 -0.10 2.97 14.13
N ASN A 261 -0.33 4.17 13.63
CA ASN A 261 -0.18 5.41 14.36
C ASN A 261 -1.57 6.00 14.65
N SER A 262 -2.15 5.62 15.79
CA SER A 262 -3.48 6.09 16.22
C SER A 262 -3.45 6.40 17.71
N TYR A 263 -3.13 7.66 18.03
CA TYR A 263 -2.88 8.08 19.41
C TYR A 263 -4.10 7.86 20.33
N LEU A 264 -5.30 8.16 19.82
CA LEU A 264 -6.59 7.95 20.51
C LEU A 264 -7.28 6.65 20.05
N GLY A 265 -6.51 5.69 19.56
CA GLY A 265 -7.02 4.44 19.04
C GLY A 265 -7.13 3.31 20.07
N THR A 266 -8.07 2.40 19.84
CA THR A 266 -8.06 1.04 20.35
C THR A 266 -7.76 0.10 19.19
N VAL A 267 -6.71 -0.72 19.32
CA VAL A 267 -6.37 -1.74 18.33
C VAL A 267 -6.63 -3.11 18.93
N VAL A 268 -7.37 -3.95 18.21
CA VAL A 268 -7.66 -5.35 18.56
C VAL A 268 -7.18 -6.24 17.43
N ILE A 269 -6.36 -7.24 17.75
CA ILE A 269 -5.90 -8.25 16.79
C ILE A 269 -6.28 -9.62 17.36
N ASN A 270 -7.14 -10.34 16.64
CA ASN A 270 -7.66 -11.64 17.04
C ASN A 270 -7.36 -12.70 15.97
N ASN A 271 -7.07 -13.92 16.42
CA ASN A 271 -6.90 -15.11 15.56
C ASN A 271 -5.95 -14.91 14.37
N SER A 272 -4.91 -14.07 14.54
CA SER A 272 -4.02 -13.69 13.45
C SER A 272 -2.65 -14.34 13.57
N ILE A 273 -2.07 -14.74 12.43
CA ILE A 273 -0.83 -15.50 12.34
C ILE A 273 0.22 -14.71 11.56
N PHE A 274 1.41 -14.56 12.15
CA PHE A 274 2.57 -13.91 11.52
C PHE A 274 3.72 -14.91 11.51
N ASN A 275 3.99 -15.51 10.35
CA ASN A 275 4.93 -16.63 10.25
C ASN A 275 5.89 -16.46 9.07
N ASN A 276 7.16 -16.87 9.23
CA ASN A 276 8.18 -16.83 8.18
C ASN A 276 8.37 -15.47 7.48
N ASN A 277 8.13 -14.35 8.18
CA ASN A 277 8.43 -13.02 7.66
C ASN A 277 9.88 -12.67 7.95
N LEU A 278 10.65 -12.34 6.91
CA LEU A 278 12.06 -12.00 6.97
C LEU A 278 12.23 -10.48 7.07
N VAL A 279 12.93 -10.01 8.10
CA VAL A 279 13.27 -8.59 8.26
C VAL A 279 14.78 -8.43 8.24
N LEU A 280 15.27 -7.61 7.31
CA LEU A 280 16.69 -7.37 7.06
C LEU A 280 17.01 -5.89 7.33
N ASN A 281 18.07 -5.65 8.10
CA ASN A 281 18.63 -4.32 8.38
C ASN A 281 17.69 -3.31 9.08
N SER A 282 16.56 -3.74 9.65
CA SER A 282 15.65 -2.85 10.40
C SER A 282 16.17 -2.54 11.81
N THR A 283 15.97 -1.29 12.25
CA THR A 283 16.25 -0.86 13.63
C THR A 283 15.09 -1.15 14.62
N GLN A 284 13.91 -1.56 14.14
CA GLN A 284 12.71 -1.80 14.96
C GLN A 284 12.00 -3.14 14.67
N TYR A 285 10.99 -3.44 15.51
CA TYR A 285 10.10 -4.60 15.46
C TYR A 285 9.25 -4.67 14.17
N ASN A 286 8.76 -5.86 13.78
CA ASN A 286 7.92 -6.08 12.59
C ASN A 286 6.55 -5.37 12.63
N LEU A 287 6.11 -4.98 13.82
CA LEU A 287 4.87 -4.28 14.09
C LEU A 287 5.20 -3.05 14.94
N TYR A 288 4.82 -1.88 14.46
CA TYR A 288 4.88 -0.64 15.23
C TYR A 288 3.46 -0.16 15.51
N GLN A 289 3.15 0.04 16.78
CA GLN A 289 1.85 0.52 17.23
C GLN A 289 2.02 1.60 18.30
N LYS A 290 1.43 2.76 18.07
CA LYS A 290 1.30 3.84 19.06
C LYS A 290 -0.19 4.07 19.34
N SER A 291 -0.68 3.57 20.47
CA SER A 291 -2.06 3.77 20.94
C SER A 291 -2.16 3.87 22.47
N LYS A 292 -3.13 4.65 22.98
CA LYS A 292 -3.33 4.84 24.43
C LYS A 292 -3.99 3.63 25.11
N PHE A 293 -4.79 2.85 24.39
CA PHE A 293 -5.49 1.66 24.91
C PHE A 293 -5.14 0.42 24.07
N LYS A 294 -4.81 -0.70 24.72
CA LYS A 294 -4.33 -1.94 24.07
C LYS A 294 -4.99 -3.17 24.68
N ASN A 295 -5.65 -3.98 23.85
CA ASN A 295 -6.08 -5.34 24.19
C ASN A 295 -5.63 -6.29 23.06
N VAL A 296 -4.70 -7.20 23.35
CA VAL A 296 -4.22 -8.23 22.42
C VAL A 296 -4.59 -9.59 23.02
N SER A 297 -5.57 -10.29 22.44
CA SER A 297 -6.18 -11.46 23.07
C SER A 297 -5.58 -12.81 22.66
N GLN A 298 -4.88 -12.92 21.52
CA GLN A 298 -4.16 -14.15 21.15
C GLN A 298 -3.21 -13.87 19.98
N PHE A 299 -1.91 -14.12 20.17
CA PHE A 299 -0.87 -13.83 19.18
C PHE A 299 0.19 -14.94 19.20
N ILE A 300 0.46 -15.54 18.04
CA ILE A 300 1.56 -16.48 17.85
C ILE A 300 2.55 -15.83 16.89
N LEU A 301 3.67 -15.36 17.44
CA LEU A 301 4.83 -14.91 16.66
C LEU A 301 5.88 -16.01 16.66
N ILE A 302 6.14 -16.56 15.48
CA ILE A 302 7.29 -17.45 15.27
C ILE A 302 8.28 -16.66 14.41
N GLN A 303 9.30 -16.10 15.06
CA GLN A 303 10.31 -15.29 14.41
C GLN A 303 11.62 -16.07 14.29
N GLN A 304 12.11 -16.26 13.07
CA GLN A 304 13.47 -16.69 12.83
C GLN A 304 14.36 -15.45 12.72
N HIS A 305 15.04 -15.10 13.81
CA HIS A 305 16.06 -14.06 13.78
C HIS A 305 17.37 -14.62 13.21
N PHE A 306 17.80 -14.14 12.05
CA PHE A 306 19.21 -14.20 11.69
C PHE A 306 19.89 -12.92 12.17
N ARG A 307 20.47 -12.94 13.37
CA ARG A 307 21.50 -11.97 13.76
C ARG A 307 22.83 -12.43 13.16
N LEU A 308 23.48 -11.54 12.41
CA LEU A 308 24.90 -11.58 12.04
C LEU A 308 25.37 -12.74 11.16
N LEU A 309 25.38 -12.52 9.84
CA LEU A 309 26.36 -13.17 8.94
C LEU A 309 27.15 -12.18 8.08
N THR A 310 26.68 -10.93 7.94
CA THR A 310 27.38 -9.90 7.15
C THR A 310 28.63 -9.36 7.84
N TYR A 311 28.64 -9.19 9.17
CA TYR A 311 29.85 -8.72 9.87
C TYR A 311 30.95 -9.80 9.97
N GLN A 312 30.58 -11.08 9.97
CA GLN A 312 31.56 -12.18 9.97
C GLN A 312 32.06 -12.49 8.56
N ILE A 313 31.21 -12.47 7.53
CA ILE A 313 31.64 -12.69 6.15
C ILE A 313 32.49 -11.51 5.65
N ALA A 314 32.15 -10.25 5.95
CA ALA A 314 32.99 -9.11 5.57
C ALA A 314 34.34 -9.12 6.31
N ASN A 315 34.40 -9.56 7.57
CA ASN A 315 35.66 -9.76 8.29
C ASN A 315 36.45 -10.99 7.82
N LEU A 316 35.79 -12.04 7.35
CA LEU A 316 36.43 -13.23 6.78
C LEU A 316 36.95 -12.97 5.36
N MET A 317 36.26 -12.16 4.56
CA MET A 317 36.69 -11.76 3.22
C MET A 317 37.70 -10.61 3.27
N GLY A 318 37.60 -9.69 4.23
CA GLY A 318 38.55 -8.60 4.46
C GLY A 318 39.88 -9.03 5.09
N LYS A 319 39.93 -10.19 5.76
CA LYS A 319 41.19 -10.75 6.30
C LYS A 319 41.98 -11.60 5.30
N LYS A 320 41.47 -11.87 4.09
CA LYS A 320 42.21 -12.64 3.07
C LYS A 320 43.07 -11.80 2.12
N SER A 321 43.10 -10.47 2.23
CA SER A 321 43.89 -9.60 1.33
C SER A 321 45.24 -9.13 1.88
N LYS A 322 45.74 -9.67 3.00
CA LYS A 322 47.06 -9.31 3.58
C LYS A 322 48.06 -10.47 3.77
N ILE A 323 47.90 -11.58 3.04
CA ILE A 323 48.93 -12.62 2.99
C ILE A 323 49.19 -12.97 1.52
N ARG A 324 50.03 -12.16 0.86
CA ARG A 324 50.93 -12.53 -0.24
C ARG A 324 51.67 -11.28 -0.70
N ASN A 325 52.84 -11.06 -0.09
CA ASN A 325 54.04 -10.53 -0.73
C ASN A 325 55.16 -10.49 0.32
N SER A 326 55.71 -11.66 0.60
CA SER A 326 57.12 -11.83 0.91
C SER A 326 57.48 -13.29 0.66
N ILE A 327 58.33 -13.52 -0.35
CA ILE A 327 59.30 -14.60 -0.55
C ILE A 327 59.41 -14.86 -2.06
N TYR A 328 60.56 -14.38 -2.57
CA TYR A 328 61.14 -14.39 -3.92
C TYR A 328 60.54 -13.47 -4.99
#